data_AF-A0A2D0RER6-F1
#
_entry.id   AF-A0A2D0RER6-F1
#
_cell.length_a   1.000
_cell.length_b   1.000
_cell.length_c   1.000
_cell.angle_alpha   90.00
_cell.angle_beta   90.00
_cell.angle_gamma   90.00
#
_symmetry.space_group_name_H-M   'P 1'
#
loop_
_entity.id
_entity.type
_entity.pdbx_description
1 polymer ?
#
loop_
_entity_poly.entity_id
_entity_poly.type
_entity_poly.pdbx_seq_one_letter_code
_entity_poly.pdbx_strand_id
1 'polypeptide(L)'
;MDAAGSRSSPERFLGQNYEELHRDFVKHKARFLDDKFPPNESSIGEGLLSDSEMARVEWRRPTKMVADPHLVVDGESRFDLAQGELGNCWFLAAIGAITFRRDIMAEIVPEGQSFRRDYAGIFHFRFWRFGKWVDVVVDDKLPTIDGQLIFVHCKTRNEFWPALLEKAYAKVCGSYADLHGGFISEALCDFTGGVYLTLRLKANHPEHWALLHRAAQYKSSMGCGSHPGATSANTELANGIVEGHAYAVTGVTKVTSEGKPVKLVRLLNPWGHKEWNGDWSDRSPLWGSVNAEEHRKLLQMKDDGEFWMSMEDFCKNFSNVDICCQSPAFLDGSSESSWTTASYQGRWDEKTAGGSMEYKQSFWMNPQYRVKIPAIETDKTKAHEFNLLVSLMQKPNSRHRRHIQNHPFGFSVFAVPPELEDKKSFPATFFTSSVLVAQSKIQSNTREVVEYLRLKPGHYLIVPFTHKPKDTASFLLTLHSKIKPH
;
A
#
# COMPACT_ATOMS: atom_id res chain seq x y z
N MET A 1 -2.47 -6.57 -28.35
CA MET A 1 -3.36 -7.08 -27.28
C MET A 1 -2.60 -6.96 -25.99
N ASP A 2 -3.13 -6.22 -25.03
CA ASP A 2 -2.45 -6.02 -23.76
C ASP A 2 -2.41 -7.33 -22.96
N ALA A 3 -1.35 -7.53 -22.17
CA ALA A 3 -1.22 -8.72 -21.35
C ALA A 3 -2.34 -8.79 -20.30
N ALA A 4 -2.94 -9.96 -20.10
CA ALA A 4 -3.96 -10.15 -19.06
C ALA A 4 -3.39 -9.82 -17.66
N GLY A 5 -4.15 -9.08 -16.85
CA GLY A 5 -3.72 -8.57 -15.55
C GLY A 5 -2.89 -7.28 -15.63
N SER A 6 -2.84 -6.62 -16.79
CA SER A 6 -2.31 -5.25 -16.92
C SER A 6 -3.36 -4.20 -16.53
N ARG A 7 -2.95 -2.93 -16.42
CA ARG A 7 -3.88 -1.82 -16.11
C ARG A 7 -5.02 -1.70 -17.13
N SER A 8 -4.71 -1.84 -18.42
CA SER A 8 -5.68 -1.76 -19.50
C SER A 8 -6.50 -3.03 -19.71
N SER A 9 -6.09 -4.17 -19.13
CA SER A 9 -6.77 -5.46 -19.21
C SER A 9 -6.74 -6.17 -17.85
N PRO A 10 -7.44 -5.64 -16.84
CA PRO A 10 -7.43 -6.21 -15.49
C PRO A 10 -8.13 -7.59 -15.45
N GLU A 11 -7.70 -8.46 -14.55
CA GLU A 11 -8.34 -9.75 -14.33
C GLU A 11 -9.71 -9.59 -13.66
N ARG A 12 -10.69 -10.36 -14.12
CA ARG A 12 -12.05 -10.37 -13.56
C ARG A 12 -12.04 -11.07 -12.20
N PHE A 13 -12.27 -10.34 -11.12
CA PHE A 13 -12.35 -10.95 -9.80
C PHE A 13 -13.55 -11.91 -9.71
N LEU A 14 -13.30 -13.14 -9.28
CA LEU A 14 -14.33 -14.21 -9.18
C LEU A 14 -15.14 -14.42 -10.47
N GLY A 15 -14.53 -14.11 -11.63
CA GLY A 15 -15.14 -14.27 -12.94
C GLY A 15 -16.24 -13.27 -13.30
N GLN A 16 -16.49 -12.25 -12.46
CA GLN A 16 -17.50 -11.23 -12.72
C GLN A 16 -16.99 -10.18 -13.72
N ASN A 17 -17.79 -9.87 -14.75
CA ASN A 17 -17.51 -8.78 -15.69
C ASN A 17 -18.50 -7.63 -15.46
N TYR A 18 -17.99 -6.48 -15.02
CA TYR A 18 -18.78 -5.27 -14.80
C TYR A 18 -19.64 -4.88 -16.02
N GLU A 19 -19.04 -4.79 -17.21
CA GLU A 19 -19.70 -4.30 -18.43
C GLU A 19 -20.77 -5.24 -18.99
N GLU A 20 -20.65 -6.54 -18.72
CA GLU A 20 -21.65 -7.54 -19.09
C GLU A 20 -22.82 -7.48 -18.08
N LEU A 21 -22.50 -7.49 -16.78
CA LEU A 21 -23.49 -7.46 -15.70
C LEU A 21 -24.27 -6.13 -15.69
N HIS A 22 -23.59 -4.99 -15.79
CA HIS A 22 -24.20 -3.67 -15.80
C HIS A 22 -25.22 -3.55 -16.94
N ARG A 23 -24.82 -3.88 -18.16
CA ARG A 23 -25.69 -3.85 -19.35
C ARG A 23 -26.91 -4.76 -19.19
N ASP A 24 -26.72 -5.97 -18.66
CA ASP A 24 -27.81 -6.92 -18.46
C ASP A 24 -28.84 -6.41 -17.42
N PHE A 25 -28.36 -5.93 -16.26
CA PHE A 25 -29.24 -5.43 -15.21
C PHE A 25 -29.92 -4.10 -15.58
N VAL A 26 -29.26 -3.23 -16.35
CA VAL A 26 -29.88 -2.03 -16.94
C VAL A 26 -30.99 -2.42 -17.92
N LYS A 27 -30.72 -3.36 -18.84
CA LYS A 27 -31.68 -3.85 -19.83
C LYS A 27 -32.94 -4.43 -19.15
N HIS A 28 -32.76 -5.21 -18.09
CA HIS A 28 -33.85 -5.84 -17.36
C HIS A 28 -34.47 -4.95 -16.26
N LYS A 29 -34.00 -3.69 -16.11
CA LYS A 29 -34.43 -2.76 -15.06
C LYS A 29 -34.35 -3.35 -13.65
N ALA A 30 -33.36 -4.21 -13.43
CA ALA A 30 -33.14 -4.90 -12.18
C ALA A 30 -32.08 -4.17 -11.32
N ARG A 31 -31.84 -4.69 -10.11
CA ARG A 31 -30.75 -4.24 -9.24
C ARG A 31 -29.82 -5.41 -8.96
N PHE A 32 -28.54 -5.24 -9.24
CA PHE A 32 -27.52 -6.25 -9.00
C PHE A 32 -27.44 -6.58 -7.51
N LEU A 33 -27.38 -7.86 -7.22
CA LEU A 33 -27.16 -8.41 -5.89
C LEU A 33 -25.98 -9.38 -6.02
N ASP A 34 -24.91 -9.11 -5.29
CA ASP A 34 -23.65 -9.79 -5.45
C ASP A 34 -23.65 -11.14 -4.71
N ASP A 35 -23.81 -12.23 -5.46
CA ASP A 35 -23.77 -13.58 -4.91
C ASP A 35 -22.37 -13.98 -4.41
N LYS A 36 -21.32 -13.27 -4.84
CA LYS A 36 -19.92 -13.53 -4.43
C LYS A 36 -19.50 -12.78 -3.16
N PHE A 37 -20.31 -11.82 -2.72
CA PHE A 37 -20.13 -11.07 -1.47
C PHE A 37 -21.51 -10.67 -0.92
N PRO A 38 -22.29 -11.66 -0.43
CA PRO A 38 -23.70 -11.48 -0.14
C PRO A 38 -23.91 -10.51 1.04
N PRO A 39 -25.00 -9.73 1.07
CA PRO A 39 -25.29 -8.78 2.15
C PRO A 39 -25.82 -9.48 3.41
N ASN A 40 -24.95 -10.25 4.06
CA ASN A 40 -25.23 -10.99 5.29
C ASN A 40 -23.98 -11.07 6.19
N GLU A 41 -24.10 -11.78 7.30
CA GLU A 41 -23.07 -11.92 8.33
C GLU A 41 -21.72 -12.43 7.78
N SER A 42 -21.73 -13.29 6.75
CA SER A 42 -20.49 -13.83 6.17
C SER A 42 -19.60 -12.76 5.51
N SER A 43 -20.20 -11.69 4.99
CA SER A 43 -19.46 -10.55 4.42
C SER A 43 -18.98 -9.57 5.48
N ILE A 44 -19.65 -9.50 6.64
CA ILE A 44 -19.15 -8.77 7.81
C ILE A 44 -17.95 -9.49 8.41
N GLY A 45 -18.05 -10.80 8.60
CA GLY A 45 -17.00 -11.65 9.14
C GLY A 45 -17.04 -11.78 10.67
N GLU A 46 -16.36 -12.82 11.17
CA GLU A 46 -16.42 -13.23 12.58
C GLU A 46 -15.66 -12.28 13.52
N GLY A 47 -16.21 -12.10 14.72
CA GLY A 47 -15.58 -11.37 15.82
C GLY A 47 -15.42 -9.86 15.60
N LEU A 48 -16.06 -9.30 14.57
CA LEU A 48 -16.04 -7.86 14.31
C LEU A 48 -17.12 -7.10 15.10
N LEU A 49 -18.33 -7.67 15.16
CA LEU A 49 -19.46 -7.14 15.92
C LEU A 49 -19.89 -8.17 16.97
N SER A 50 -20.47 -7.71 18.07
CA SER A 50 -21.18 -8.60 19.00
C SER A 50 -22.46 -9.17 18.39
N ASP A 51 -22.96 -10.29 18.94
CA ASP A 51 -24.20 -10.90 18.45
C ASP A 51 -25.40 -9.93 18.49
N SER A 52 -25.46 -9.04 19.49
CA SER A 52 -26.52 -8.04 19.63
C SER A 52 -26.42 -6.92 18.59
N GLU A 53 -25.20 -6.50 18.22
CA GLU A 53 -24.98 -5.56 17.12
C GLU A 53 -25.29 -6.21 15.77
N MET A 54 -24.79 -7.43 15.54
CA MET A 54 -25.03 -8.17 14.31
C MET A 54 -26.52 -8.38 14.04
N ALA A 55 -27.32 -8.70 15.07
CA ALA A 55 -28.77 -8.84 14.96
C ALA A 55 -29.50 -7.56 14.52
N ARG A 56 -28.87 -6.39 14.66
CA ARG A 56 -29.40 -5.08 14.26
C ARG A 56 -28.92 -4.63 12.88
N VAL A 57 -27.99 -5.36 12.26
CA VAL A 57 -27.40 -4.97 10.98
C VAL A 57 -28.42 -5.11 9.85
N GLU A 58 -28.63 -4.00 9.14
CA GLU A 58 -29.44 -3.94 7.93
C GLU A 58 -28.59 -3.51 6.73
N TRP A 59 -28.71 -4.23 5.61
CA TRP A 59 -28.00 -3.91 4.38
C TRP A 59 -28.84 -3.03 3.45
N ARG A 60 -28.55 -1.73 3.46
CA ARG A 60 -29.31 -0.69 2.74
C ARG A 60 -28.53 -0.16 1.53
N ARG A 61 -29.25 0.20 0.46
CA ARG A 61 -28.64 0.89 -0.69
C ARG A 61 -28.65 2.40 -0.43
N PRO A 62 -27.67 3.17 -0.92
CA PRO A 62 -27.65 4.63 -0.84
C PRO A 62 -28.97 5.31 -1.25
N THR A 63 -29.63 4.81 -2.30
CA THR A 63 -30.94 5.31 -2.78
C THR A 63 -32.11 5.14 -1.78
N LYS A 64 -31.90 4.39 -0.69
CA LYS A 64 -32.87 4.22 0.42
C LYS A 64 -32.45 4.96 1.68
N MET A 65 -31.24 5.54 1.68
CA MET A 65 -30.66 6.25 2.82
C MET A 65 -30.77 7.77 2.60
N VAL A 66 -30.53 8.24 1.38
CA VAL A 66 -30.59 9.65 1.00
C VAL A 66 -31.34 9.84 -0.31
N ALA A 67 -31.89 11.05 -0.52
CA ALA A 67 -32.70 11.37 -1.69
C ALA A 67 -31.89 11.44 -3.00
N ASP A 68 -30.64 11.89 -2.93
CA ASP A 68 -29.82 12.20 -4.11
C ASP A 68 -28.38 11.68 -3.97
N PRO A 69 -28.19 10.34 -3.96
CA PRO A 69 -26.88 9.74 -3.79
C PRO A 69 -25.99 9.96 -5.01
N HIS A 70 -24.71 10.20 -4.75
CA HIS A 70 -23.64 10.33 -5.73
C HIS A 70 -22.51 9.36 -5.39
N LEU A 71 -21.81 8.89 -6.41
CA LEU A 71 -20.58 8.12 -6.17
C LEU A 71 -19.52 9.10 -5.67
N VAL A 72 -19.29 10.16 -6.46
CA VAL A 72 -18.37 11.26 -6.19
C VAL A 72 -19.12 12.58 -6.42
N VAL A 73 -18.95 13.57 -5.55
CA VAL A 73 -19.57 14.90 -5.66
C VAL A 73 -18.60 15.93 -6.24
N ASP A 74 -17.44 16.13 -5.59
CA ASP A 74 -16.45 17.16 -5.96
C ASP A 74 -15.01 16.60 -6.10
N GLY A 75 -14.93 15.39 -6.67
CA GLY A 75 -13.69 14.61 -6.78
C GLY A 75 -13.38 13.82 -5.51
N GLU A 76 -12.54 12.80 -5.63
CA GLU A 76 -12.17 11.93 -4.51
C GLU A 76 -11.18 12.65 -3.59
N SER A 77 -11.69 13.22 -2.50
CA SER A 77 -10.92 14.02 -1.57
C SER A 77 -10.55 13.21 -0.33
N ARG A 78 -9.35 13.43 0.20
CA ARG A 78 -8.95 12.88 1.50
C ARG A 78 -9.87 13.31 2.65
N PHE A 79 -10.56 14.45 2.49
CA PHE A 79 -11.48 14.98 3.48
C PHE A 79 -12.85 14.31 3.44
N ASP A 80 -13.11 13.47 2.45
CA ASP A 80 -14.31 12.64 2.38
C ASP A 80 -14.23 11.50 3.41
N LEU A 81 -13.03 11.11 3.83
CA LEU A 81 -12.82 9.96 4.69
C LEU A 81 -13.24 10.25 6.14
N ALA A 82 -14.13 9.41 6.66
CA ALA A 82 -14.43 9.32 8.09
C ALA A 82 -14.43 7.84 8.50
N GLN A 83 -13.41 7.44 9.25
CA GLN A 83 -13.30 6.06 9.75
C GLN A 83 -14.49 5.72 10.67
N GLY A 84 -15.11 4.57 10.44
CA GLY A 84 -16.09 3.98 11.35
C GLY A 84 -15.43 3.20 12.50
N GLU A 85 -16.12 2.19 13.02
CA GLU A 85 -15.63 1.41 14.16
C GLU A 85 -14.61 0.33 13.78
N LEU A 86 -14.43 0.09 12.49
CA LEU A 86 -13.48 -0.89 11.97
C LEU A 86 -12.04 -0.40 12.13
N GLY A 87 -11.17 -1.25 12.70
CA GLY A 87 -9.73 -1.02 12.85
C GLY A 87 -8.93 -1.09 11.54
N ASN A 88 -9.38 -0.40 10.49
CA ASN A 88 -8.75 -0.37 9.16
C ASN A 88 -8.09 0.98 8.84
N CYS A 89 -7.64 1.72 9.85
CA CYS A 89 -6.96 3.01 9.69
C CYS A 89 -5.80 2.95 8.69
N TRP A 90 -5.07 1.84 8.62
CA TRP A 90 -4.00 1.59 7.64
C TRP A 90 -4.46 1.71 6.18
N PHE A 91 -5.66 1.23 5.88
CA PHE A 91 -6.28 1.30 4.57
C PHE A 91 -6.75 2.72 4.25
N LEU A 92 -7.41 3.38 5.21
CA LEU A 92 -7.89 4.76 5.03
C LEU A 92 -6.74 5.78 4.94
N ALA A 93 -5.67 5.60 5.71
CA ALA A 93 -4.45 6.39 5.59
C ALA A 93 -3.81 6.22 4.20
N ALA A 94 -3.78 4.99 3.68
CA ALA A 94 -3.31 4.74 2.32
C ALA A 94 -4.19 5.43 1.26
N ILE A 95 -5.53 5.41 1.41
CA ILE A 95 -6.45 6.17 0.53
C ILE A 95 -6.16 7.68 0.62
N GLY A 96 -6.07 8.21 1.84
CA GLY A 96 -5.74 9.62 2.08
C GLY A 96 -4.46 10.06 1.38
N ALA A 97 -3.44 9.18 1.39
CA ALA A 97 -2.15 9.42 0.74
C ALA A 97 -2.20 9.41 -0.80
N ILE A 98 -3.13 8.66 -1.42
CA ILE A 98 -3.24 8.54 -2.88
C ILE A 98 -4.24 9.52 -3.51
N THR A 99 -5.14 10.15 -2.74
CA THR A 99 -6.15 11.09 -3.29
C THR A 99 -5.54 12.26 -4.08
N PHE A 100 -4.29 12.64 -3.81
CA PHE A 100 -3.56 13.66 -4.58
C PHE A 100 -3.09 13.18 -5.96
N ARG A 101 -3.08 11.87 -6.18
CA ARG A 101 -2.65 11.19 -7.41
C ARG A 101 -3.87 10.85 -8.24
N ARG A 102 -4.40 11.85 -8.95
CA ARG A 102 -5.56 11.66 -9.86
C ARG A 102 -5.36 10.53 -10.86
N ASP A 103 -4.14 10.33 -11.32
CA ASP A 103 -3.77 9.24 -12.22
C ASP A 103 -3.92 7.86 -11.58
N ILE A 104 -3.67 7.73 -10.28
CA ILE A 104 -3.85 6.49 -9.51
C ILE A 104 -5.32 6.32 -9.12
N MET A 105 -5.99 7.40 -8.69
CA MET A 105 -7.40 7.36 -8.31
C MET A 105 -8.30 6.95 -9.48
N ALA A 106 -8.07 7.47 -10.68
CA ALA A 106 -8.84 7.10 -11.88
C ALA A 106 -8.66 5.62 -12.28
N GLU A 107 -7.54 4.99 -11.90
CA GLU A 107 -7.35 3.55 -12.09
C GLU A 107 -8.15 2.74 -11.06
N ILE A 108 -8.16 3.17 -9.79
CA ILE A 108 -8.82 2.45 -8.69
C ILE A 108 -10.34 2.62 -8.73
N VAL A 109 -10.81 3.82 -9.05
CA VAL A 109 -12.23 4.20 -9.16
C VAL A 109 -12.48 4.58 -10.63
N PRO A 110 -12.81 3.61 -11.52
CA PRO A 110 -13.03 3.91 -12.92
C PRO A 110 -14.17 4.91 -13.12
N GLU A 111 -13.98 5.84 -14.06
CA GLU A 111 -14.98 6.84 -14.42
C GLU A 111 -16.23 6.22 -15.07
N GLY A 112 -17.33 6.99 -15.12
CA GLY A 112 -18.54 6.62 -15.83
C GLY A 112 -19.62 5.95 -15.00
N GLN A 113 -19.28 5.52 -13.78
CA GLN A 113 -20.19 4.96 -12.78
C GLN A 113 -21.12 6.03 -12.19
N SER A 114 -22.40 5.71 -11.96
CA SER A 114 -23.37 6.70 -11.47
C SER A 114 -24.57 6.06 -10.76
N PHE A 115 -25.11 6.77 -9.76
CA PHE A 115 -26.42 6.47 -9.17
C PHE A 115 -27.60 7.01 -9.99
N ARG A 116 -27.33 7.84 -11.00
CA ARG A 116 -28.37 8.50 -11.82
C ARG A 116 -28.47 7.87 -13.20
N ARG A 117 -27.38 7.90 -13.96
CA ARG A 117 -27.33 7.38 -15.33
C ARG A 117 -27.12 5.87 -15.31
N ASP A 118 -27.98 5.13 -16.02
CA ASP A 118 -27.91 3.68 -16.18
C ASP A 118 -27.70 2.93 -14.86
N TYR A 119 -28.34 3.43 -13.80
CA TYR A 119 -28.14 2.88 -12.46
C TYR A 119 -28.81 1.51 -12.31
N ALA A 120 -27.99 0.51 -11.99
CA ALA A 120 -28.37 -0.87 -11.76
C ALA A 120 -27.92 -1.42 -10.39
N GLY A 121 -27.51 -0.56 -9.45
CA GLY A 121 -27.05 -0.98 -8.12
C GLY A 121 -25.76 -1.80 -8.14
N ILE A 122 -24.88 -1.53 -9.12
CA ILE A 122 -23.62 -2.23 -9.40
C ILE A 122 -22.51 -1.20 -9.64
N PHE A 123 -21.35 -1.44 -9.04
CA PHE A 123 -20.14 -0.62 -9.14
C PHE A 123 -18.93 -1.53 -9.28
N HIS A 124 -17.79 -0.98 -9.69
CA HIS A 124 -16.53 -1.70 -9.71
C HIS A 124 -15.33 -0.83 -9.33
N PHE A 125 -14.30 -1.48 -8.83
CA PHE A 125 -13.05 -0.89 -8.38
C PHE A 125 -11.89 -1.77 -8.79
N ARG A 126 -10.69 -1.20 -8.93
CA ARG A 126 -9.50 -1.96 -9.32
C ARG A 126 -8.45 -1.93 -8.24
N PHE A 127 -7.83 -3.08 -8.02
CA PHE A 127 -6.71 -3.23 -7.10
C PHE A 127 -5.60 -4.02 -7.78
N TRP A 128 -4.36 -3.63 -7.50
CA TRP A 128 -3.21 -4.44 -7.80
C TRP A 128 -3.11 -5.58 -6.78
N ARG A 129 -2.99 -6.83 -7.25
CA ARG A 129 -2.86 -8.03 -6.45
C ARG A 129 -1.75 -8.91 -7.02
N PHE A 130 -0.65 -9.03 -6.28
CA PHE A 130 0.42 -10.01 -6.54
C PHE A 130 0.93 -10.02 -8.00
N GLY A 131 1.13 -8.82 -8.56
CA GLY A 131 1.66 -8.62 -9.91
C GLY A 131 0.61 -8.37 -10.99
N LYS A 132 -0.67 -8.30 -10.64
CA LYS A 132 -1.77 -8.13 -11.60
C LYS A 132 -2.79 -7.13 -11.13
N TRP A 133 -3.34 -6.35 -12.04
CA TRP A 133 -4.55 -5.56 -11.77
C TRP A 133 -5.77 -6.45 -11.84
N VAL A 134 -6.68 -6.26 -10.89
CA VAL A 134 -7.90 -7.05 -10.70
C VAL A 134 -9.08 -6.10 -10.61
N ASP A 135 -10.12 -6.35 -11.42
CA ASP A 135 -11.37 -5.60 -11.47
C ASP A 135 -12.42 -6.29 -10.58
N VAL A 136 -12.94 -5.55 -9.60
CA VAL A 136 -13.77 -6.07 -8.51
C VAL A 136 -15.14 -5.43 -8.59
N VAL A 137 -16.13 -6.23 -8.98
CA VAL A 137 -17.53 -5.84 -9.01
C VAL A 137 -18.13 -5.94 -7.62
N VAL A 138 -18.96 -4.97 -7.22
CA VAL A 138 -19.78 -5.03 -6.00
C VAL A 138 -21.18 -4.48 -6.27
N ASP A 139 -22.18 -4.99 -5.54
CA ASP A 139 -23.43 -4.24 -5.41
C ASP A 139 -23.28 -3.08 -4.42
N ASP A 140 -24.25 -2.16 -4.39
CA ASP A 140 -24.22 -0.98 -3.51
C ASP A 140 -24.96 -1.14 -2.17
N LYS A 141 -25.27 -2.36 -1.73
CA LYS A 141 -25.77 -2.57 -0.36
C LYS A 141 -24.65 -2.36 0.65
N LEU A 142 -24.84 -1.46 1.59
CA LEU A 142 -23.91 -1.16 2.67
C LEU A 142 -24.53 -1.55 4.02
N PRO A 143 -23.73 -2.06 4.97
CA PRO A 143 -24.21 -2.43 6.29
C PRO A 143 -24.50 -1.18 7.13
N THR A 144 -25.64 -1.21 7.80
CA THR A 144 -26.12 -0.10 8.63
C THR A 144 -26.69 -0.59 9.94
N ILE A 145 -26.63 0.23 10.98
CA ILE A 145 -27.39 0.08 12.23
C ILE A 145 -28.17 1.38 12.41
N ASP A 146 -29.47 1.28 12.69
CA ASP A 146 -30.38 2.42 12.80
C ASP A 146 -30.33 3.38 11.60
N GLY A 147 -30.05 2.84 10.40
CA GLY A 147 -29.93 3.61 9.16
C GLY A 147 -28.61 4.37 8.98
N GLN A 148 -27.66 4.26 9.91
CA GLN A 148 -26.31 4.82 9.79
C GLN A 148 -25.31 3.77 9.34
N LEU A 149 -24.34 4.15 8.49
CA LEU A 149 -23.23 3.28 8.11
C LEU A 149 -22.37 2.97 9.35
N ILE A 150 -21.97 1.70 9.50
CA ILE A 150 -21.16 1.26 10.64
C ILE A 150 -19.66 1.17 10.35
N PHE A 151 -19.28 1.26 9.08
CA PHE A 151 -17.87 1.30 8.63
C PHE A 151 -17.53 2.67 8.04
N VAL A 152 -16.63 2.75 7.05
CA VAL A 152 -16.27 4.06 6.48
C VAL A 152 -17.49 4.75 5.90
N HIS A 153 -17.60 6.05 6.12
CA HIS A 153 -18.62 6.88 5.53
C HIS A 153 -18.02 8.20 5.06
N CYS A 154 -18.75 8.91 4.19
CA CYS A 154 -18.35 10.23 3.77
C CYS A 154 -18.82 11.29 4.76
N LYS A 155 -18.00 12.33 5.01
CA LYS A 155 -18.45 13.56 5.69
C LYS A 155 -19.58 14.24 4.91
N THR A 156 -19.52 14.18 3.58
CA THR A 156 -20.59 14.60 2.67
C THR A 156 -21.68 13.53 2.65
N ARG A 157 -22.85 13.84 3.21
CA ARG A 157 -23.93 12.86 3.46
C ARG A 157 -24.41 12.07 2.24
N ASN A 158 -24.29 12.63 1.04
CA ASN A 158 -24.79 12.01 -0.19
C ASN A 158 -23.68 11.44 -1.10
N GLU A 159 -22.46 11.29 -0.60
CA GLU A 159 -21.32 10.73 -1.32
C GLU A 159 -20.93 9.34 -0.79
N PHE A 160 -20.65 8.38 -1.68
CA PHE A 160 -20.55 6.97 -1.30
C PHE A 160 -19.32 6.23 -1.84
N TRP A 161 -18.41 6.90 -2.57
CA TRP A 161 -17.19 6.25 -3.08
C TRP A 161 -16.33 5.62 -1.97
N PRO A 162 -16.13 6.21 -0.76
CA PRO A 162 -15.27 5.59 0.25
C PRO A 162 -15.87 4.28 0.76
N ALA A 163 -17.19 4.27 1.02
CA ALA A 163 -17.91 3.11 1.53
C ALA A 163 -17.93 1.95 0.51
N LEU A 164 -18.12 2.26 -0.77
CA LEU A 164 -18.11 1.26 -1.83
C LEU A 164 -16.69 0.75 -2.14
N LEU A 165 -15.67 1.60 -2.05
CA LEU A 165 -14.27 1.21 -2.20
C LEU A 165 -13.84 0.29 -1.06
N GLU A 166 -14.18 0.61 0.19
CA GLU A 166 -13.95 -0.26 1.35
C GLU A 166 -14.65 -1.60 1.19
N LYS A 167 -15.91 -1.61 0.75
CA LYS A 167 -16.64 -2.85 0.45
C LYS A 167 -15.93 -3.71 -0.59
N ALA A 168 -15.48 -3.11 -1.69
CA ALA A 168 -14.77 -3.83 -2.74
C ALA A 168 -13.45 -4.41 -2.23
N TYR A 169 -12.73 -3.67 -1.40
CA TYR A 169 -11.50 -4.15 -0.79
C TYR A 169 -11.76 -5.26 0.25
N ALA A 170 -12.80 -5.13 1.08
CA ALA A 170 -13.28 -6.18 1.99
C ALA A 170 -13.59 -7.47 1.22
N LYS A 171 -14.26 -7.35 0.06
CA LYS A 171 -14.54 -8.50 -0.83
C LYS A 171 -13.27 -9.18 -1.36
N VAL A 172 -12.24 -8.42 -1.71
CA VAL A 172 -10.93 -8.96 -2.13
C VAL A 172 -10.24 -9.67 -0.96
N CYS A 173 -10.33 -9.09 0.23
CA CYS A 173 -9.72 -9.61 1.45
C CYS A 173 -10.53 -10.70 2.16
N GLY A 174 -11.76 -10.97 1.72
CA GLY A 174 -12.63 -12.03 2.26
C GLY A 174 -13.90 -11.51 2.94
N SER A 175 -13.77 -10.55 3.86
CA SER A 175 -14.85 -9.94 4.66
C SER A 175 -14.43 -8.56 5.18
N TYR A 176 -15.35 -7.80 5.78
CA TYR A 176 -14.99 -6.55 6.49
C TYR A 176 -14.07 -6.82 7.67
N ALA A 177 -14.30 -7.93 8.40
CA ALA A 177 -13.43 -8.36 9.48
C ALA A 177 -11.99 -8.50 8.97
N ASP A 178 -11.78 -9.09 7.80
CA ASP A 178 -10.46 -9.28 7.20
C ASP A 178 -9.63 -7.97 6.98
N LEU A 179 -10.27 -6.80 7.05
CA LEU A 179 -9.60 -5.49 6.98
C LEU A 179 -9.08 -4.97 8.33
N HIS A 180 -9.48 -5.56 9.45
CA HIS A 180 -9.00 -5.16 10.77
C HIS A 180 -7.52 -5.48 10.94
N GLY A 181 -6.73 -4.46 11.30
CA GLY A 181 -5.29 -4.56 11.55
C GLY A 181 -4.48 -4.84 10.27
N GLY A 182 -3.62 -3.92 9.87
CA GLY A 182 -2.78 -4.10 8.69
C GLY A 182 -1.70 -3.04 8.54
N PHE A 183 -0.92 -3.16 7.48
CA PHE A 183 0.19 -2.25 7.22
C PHE A 183 -0.16 -1.30 6.08
N ILE A 184 0.16 -0.02 6.25
CA ILE A 184 -0.08 1.01 5.24
C ILE A 184 0.61 0.64 3.92
N SER A 185 1.83 0.08 4.00
CA SER A 185 2.57 -0.44 2.85
C SER A 185 1.80 -1.49 2.04
N GLU A 186 1.02 -2.37 2.67
CA GLU A 186 0.19 -3.36 1.96
C GLU A 186 -0.88 -2.67 1.12
N ALA A 187 -1.62 -1.73 1.71
CA ALA A 187 -2.67 -0.99 1.01
C ALA A 187 -2.09 -0.11 -0.10
N LEU A 188 -1.01 0.64 0.18
CA LEU A 188 -0.33 1.45 -0.85
C LEU A 188 0.14 0.60 -2.02
N CYS A 189 0.68 -0.58 -1.77
CA CYS A 189 1.07 -1.51 -2.81
C CYS A 189 -0.17 -2.00 -3.59
N ASP A 190 -1.26 -2.34 -2.91
CA ASP A 190 -2.50 -2.82 -3.54
C ASP A 190 -3.22 -1.73 -4.35
N PHE A 191 -3.00 -0.46 -4.03
CA PHE A 191 -3.53 0.68 -4.79
C PHE A 191 -2.68 1.07 -6.00
N THR A 192 -1.38 0.75 -6.00
CA THR A 192 -0.44 1.35 -6.97
C THR A 192 0.33 0.33 -7.80
N GLY A 193 0.55 -0.88 -7.27
CA GLY A 193 1.55 -1.83 -7.76
C GLY A 193 2.98 -1.30 -7.70
N GLY A 194 3.23 -0.26 -6.89
CA GLY A 194 4.49 0.47 -6.84
C GLY A 194 5.56 -0.17 -5.95
N VAL A 195 6.76 0.37 -6.07
CA VAL A 195 7.91 0.12 -5.19
C VAL A 195 7.65 0.82 -3.86
N TYR A 196 7.78 0.10 -2.74
CA TYR A 196 7.65 0.70 -1.42
C TYR A 196 8.89 0.54 -0.53
N LEU A 197 9.08 1.50 0.35
CA LEU A 197 10.13 1.57 1.36
C LEU A 197 9.50 1.88 2.72
N THR A 198 9.80 1.07 3.72
CA THR A 198 9.50 1.38 5.12
C THR A 198 10.73 1.99 5.79
N LEU A 199 10.67 3.29 6.09
CA LEU A 199 11.67 4.01 6.84
C LEU A 199 11.33 3.98 8.33
N ARG A 200 12.18 3.35 9.15
CA ARG A 200 12.08 3.49 10.61
C ARG A 200 12.59 4.85 11.03
N LEU A 201 11.74 5.62 11.71
CA LEU A 201 12.08 6.95 12.18
C LEU A 201 13.01 6.85 13.41
N LYS A 202 13.88 7.84 13.51
CA LYS A 202 14.90 8.01 14.54
C LYS A 202 14.99 9.49 14.81
N ALA A 203 15.05 9.86 16.08
CA ALA A 203 15.23 11.25 16.49
C ALA A 203 16.47 11.84 15.81
N ASN A 204 16.34 13.08 15.31
CA ASN A 204 17.44 13.89 14.78
C ASN A 204 18.25 13.29 13.62
N HIS A 205 17.67 12.37 12.82
CA HIS A 205 18.37 11.81 11.65
C HIS A 205 18.23 12.73 10.43
N PRO A 206 19.31 13.38 9.94
CA PRO A 206 19.23 14.43 8.93
C PRO A 206 18.74 13.92 7.56
N GLU A 207 18.99 12.64 7.24
CA GLU A 207 18.61 12.04 5.95
C GLU A 207 17.11 11.74 5.83
N HIS A 208 16.36 11.64 6.94
CA HIS A 208 14.93 11.30 6.88
C HIS A 208 14.15 12.36 6.12
N TRP A 209 14.38 13.64 6.43
CA TRP A 209 13.73 14.72 5.70
C TRP A 209 14.14 14.75 4.22
N ALA A 210 15.43 14.52 3.94
CA ALA A 210 15.92 14.53 2.55
C ALA A 210 15.23 13.44 1.70
N LEU A 211 15.04 12.25 2.27
CA LEU A 211 14.30 11.17 1.63
C LEU A 211 12.81 11.50 1.47
N LEU A 212 12.13 12.00 2.50
CA LEU A 212 10.70 12.36 2.42
C LEU A 212 10.45 13.50 1.42
N HIS A 213 11.31 14.52 1.44
CA HIS A 213 11.23 15.63 0.51
C HIS A 213 11.43 15.16 -0.94
N ARG A 214 12.42 14.29 -1.16
CA ARG A 214 12.63 13.66 -2.47
C ARG A 214 11.45 12.80 -2.88
N ALA A 215 10.93 11.96 -2.00
CA ALA A 215 9.73 11.15 -2.26
C ALA A 215 8.54 12.02 -2.68
N ALA A 216 8.31 13.15 -2.00
CA ALA A 216 7.28 14.11 -2.39
C ALA A 216 7.49 14.69 -3.79
N GLN A 217 8.73 14.99 -4.20
CA GLN A 217 9.06 15.46 -5.55
C GLN A 217 8.77 14.41 -6.64
N TYR A 218 8.93 13.12 -6.32
CA TYR A 218 8.55 12.00 -7.19
C TYR A 218 7.07 11.63 -7.08
N LYS A 219 6.27 12.45 -6.40
CA LYS A 219 4.84 12.23 -6.15
C LYS A 219 4.56 10.89 -5.47
N SER A 220 5.49 10.38 -4.67
CA SER A 220 5.30 9.16 -3.89
C SER A 220 4.14 9.32 -2.92
N SER A 221 3.33 8.27 -2.78
CA SER A 221 2.29 8.18 -1.76
C SER A 221 2.94 7.77 -0.45
N MET A 222 2.63 8.46 0.64
CA MET A 222 3.30 8.26 1.92
C MET A 222 2.28 8.17 3.05
N GLY A 223 2.49 7.23 3.97
CA GLY A 223 1.78 7.17 5.24
C GLY A 223 2.72 6.80 6.37
N CYS A 224 2.29 7.01 7.61
CA CYS A 224 3.12 6.77 8.78
C CYS A 224 2.33 6.16 9.93
N GLY A 225 3.01 5.38 10.76
CA GLY A 225 2.47 4.82 11.98
C GLY A 225 2.96 5.59 13.19
N SER A 226 2.06 5.95 14.11
CA SER A 226 2.45 6.43 15.44
C SER A 226 3.09 5.29 16.25
N HIS A 227 3.62 5.60 17.43
CA HIS A 227 4.12 4.56 18.32
C HIS A 227 2.98 3.66 18.81
N PRO A 228 3.19 2.34 18.99
CA PRO A 228 2.18 1.46 19.54
C PRO A 228 1.88 1.86 20.99
N GLY A 229 0.60 1.85 21.35
CA GLY A 229 0.16 2.10 22.73
C GLY A 229 0.35 0.88 23.62
N ALA A 230 0.02 1.04 24.91
CA ALA A 230 0.08 -0.05 25.90
C ALA A 230 -0.94 -1.17 25.64
N THR A 231 -2.01 -0.86 24.91
CA THR A 231 -3.05 -1.81 24.50
C THR A 231 -3.18 -1.82 22.97
N SER A 232 -3.93 -2.78 22.43
CA SER A 232 -4.28 -2.81 21.01
C SER A 232 -5.30 -1.74 20.60
N ALA A 233 -5.85 -1.00 21.56
CA ALA A 233 -6.80 0.07 21.30
C ALA A 233 -6.08 1.39 21.00
N ASN A 234 -6.62 2.13 20.03
CA ASN A 234 -6.16 3.46 19.70
C ASN A 234 -6.43 4.41 20.87
N THR A 235 -5.37 5.06 21.38
CA THR A 235 -5.46 5.96 22.54
C THR A 235 -5.01 7.36 22.14
N GLU A 236 -5.85 8.36 22.39
CA GLU A 236 -5.51 9.77 22.17
C GLU A 236 -4.55 10.27 23.26
N LEU A 237 -3.39 10.78 22.84
CA LEU A 237 -2.41 11.41 23.72
C LEU A 237 -2.78 12.86 24.00
N ALA A 238 -2.22 13.42 25.08
CA ALA A 238 -2.42 14.83 25.45
C ALA A 238 -1.98 15.83 24.36
N ASN A 239 -1.09 15.41 23.45
CA ASN A 239 -0.63 16.22 22.32
C ASN A 239 -1.52 16.09 21.06
N GLY A 240 -2.60 15.32 21.13
CA GLY A 240 -3.56 15.08 20.04
C GLY A 240 -3.21 13.92 19.09
N ILE A 241 -2.02 13.32 19.19
CA ILE A 241 -1.66 12.14 18.41
C ILE A 241 -2.32 10.90 18.99
N VAL A 242 -2.79 10.00 18.13
CA VAL A 242 -3.40 8.73 18.50
C VAL A 242 -2.34 7.63 18.41
N GLU A 243 -2.11 6.90 19.50
CA GLU A 243 -1.19 5.75 19.53
C GLU A 243 -1.74 4.54 18.75
N GLY A 244 -0.83 3.74 18.18
CA GLY A 244 -1.19 2.53 17.43
C GLY A 244 -1.94 2.82 16.12
N HIS A 245 -1.86 4.04 15.60
CA HIS A 245 -2.71 4.53 14.53
C HIS A 245 -1.94 4.95 13.27
N ALA A 246 -2.60 4.83 12.13
CA ALA A 246 -2.06 5.17 10.82
C ALA A 246 -2.51 6.56 10.39
N TYR A 247 -1.58 7.32 9.83
CA TYR A 247 -1.80 8.67 9.28
C TYR A 247 -1.30 8.72 7.84
N ALA A 248 -1.94 9.55 7.00
CA ALA A 248 -1.40 9.85 5.67
C ALA A 248 -0.40 11.01 5.78
N VAL A 249 0.72 10.95 5.05
CA VAL A 249 1.62 12.10 4.88
C VAL A 249 1.16 12.85 3.63
N THR A 250 0.61 14.04 3.81
CA THR A 250 -0.05 14.82 2.76
C THR A 250 0.75 16.02 2.30
N GLY A 251 1.92 16.26 2.90
CA GLY A 251 2.81 17.36 2.53
C GLY A 251 4.17 17.23 3.19
N VAL A 252 5.22 17.60 2.46
CA VAL A 252 6.58 17.73 2.98
C VAL A 252 7.14 19.03 2.41
N THR A 253 7.46 19.98 3.27
CA THR A 253 7.90 21.31 2.83
C THR A 253 8.95 21.91 3.75
N LYS A 254 9.47 23.05 3.32
CA LYS A 254 10.40 23.89 4.08
C LYS A 254 9.87 25.31 4.05
N VAL A 255 9.73 25.93 5.22
CA VAL A 255 9.35 27.34 5.36
C VAL A 255 10.50 28.12 5.98
N THR A 256 10.44 29.45 5.89
CA THR A 256 11.34 30.34 6.64
C THR A 256 10.58 30.99 7.78
N SER A 257 11.07 30.84 9.00
CA SER A 257 10.50 31.38 10.23
C SER A 257 11.62 32.06 11.02
N GLU A 258 11.44 33.34 11.35
CA GLU A 258 12.45 34.15 12.05
C GLU A 258 13.85 34.09 11.40
N GLY A 259 13.89 34.07 10.05
CA GLY A 259 15.13 33.98 9.28
C GLY A 259 15.79 32.60 9.28
N LYS A 260 15.19 31.58 9.91
CA LYS A 260 15.69 30.21 9.96
C LYS A 260 14.82 29.27 9.13
N PRO A 261 15.44 28.28 8.44
CA PRO A 261 14.70 27.26 7.73
C PRO A 261 14.06 26.26 8.69
N VAL A 262 12.74 26.04 8.56
CA VAL A 262 12.00 25.03 9.31
C VAL A 262 11.47 23.97 8.35
N LYS A 263 11.74 22.71 8.68
CA LYS A 263 11.31 21.53 7.91
C LYS A 263 9.99 21.03 8.47
N LEU A 264 8.95 21.01 7.65
CA LEU A 264 7.59 20.66 8.06
C LEU A 264 7.08 19.43 7.32
N VAL A 265 6.27 18.65 8.02
CA VAL A 265 5.52 17.51 7.48
C VAL A 265 4.04 17.73 7.80
N ARG A 266 3.17 17.55 6.81
CA ARG A 266 1.71 17.60 6.96
C ARG A 266 1.17 16.19 7.02
N LEU A 267 0.32 15.94 8.00
CA LEU A 267 -0.28 14.65 8.26
C LEU A 267 -1.80 14.77 8.24
N LEU A 268 -2.47 13.69 7.85
CA LEU A 268 -3.93 13.56 7.94
C LEU A 268 -4.27 12.36 8.81
N ASN A 269 -5.07 12.61 9.84
CA ASN A 269 -5.77 11.58 10.60
C ASN A 269 -6.98 11.08 9.78
N PRO A 270 -7.05 9.79 9.40
CA PRO A 270 -8.18 9.24 8.65
C PRO A 270 -9.52 9.22 9.40
N TRP A 271 -9.53 9.54 10.71
CA TRP A 271 -10.76 9.83 11.44
C TRP A 271 -11.43 11.14 11.00
N GLY A 272 -10.68 12.00 10.30
CA GLY A 272 -11.16 13.29 9.84
C GLY A 272 -11.35 14.32 10.95
N HIS A 273 -10.78 14.09 12.13
CA HIS A 273 -10.73 14.98 13.29
C HIS A 273 -9.58 14.53 14.20
N LYS A 274 -9.37 15.21 15.33
CA LYS A 274 -8.25 14.97 16.29
C LYS A 274 -6.88 15.23 15.68
N GLU A 275 -6.41 16.44 15.92
CA GLU A 275 -5.19 16.99 15.34
C GLU A 275 -4.12 17.23 16.41
N TRP A 276 -2.88 17.30 15.96
CA TRP A 276 -1.75 17.77 16.75
C TRP A 276 -2.02 19.17 17.33
N ASN A 277 -1.74 19.36 18.62
CA ASN A 277 -1.97 20.63 19.32
C ASN A 277 -0.67 21.35 19.74
N GLY A 278 0.49 20.87 19.31
CA GLY A 278 1.79 21.48 19.59
C GLY A 278 2.25 22.49 18.54
N ASP A 279 3.56 22.66 18.42
CA ASP A 279 4.18 23.58 17.47
C ASP A 279 3.80 23.27 16.01
N TRP A 280 3.46 24.30 15.24
CA TRP A 280 2.97 24.21 13.85
C TRP A 280 1.58 23.60 13.66
N SER A 281 0.86 23.27 14.74
CA SER A 281 -0.58 23.01 14.68
C SER A 281 -1.35 24.19 14.05
N ASP A 282 -2.61 23.95 13.68
CA ASP A 282 -3.48 24.95 13.06
C ASP A 282 -3.59 26.26 13.85
N ARG A 283 -3.53 26.17 15.17
CA ARG A 283 -3.65 27.30 16.10
C ARG A 283 -2.30 27.79 16.63
N SER A 284 -1.19 27.24 16.14
CA SER A 284 0.15 27.58 16.63
C SER A 284 0.50 29.04 16.29
N PRO A 285 1.00 29.83 17.26
CA PRO A 285 1.42 31.20 17.00
C PRO A 285 2.66 31.28 16.10
N LEU A 286 3.40 30.18 15.93
CA LEU A 286 4.61 30.12 15.09
C LEU A 286 4.35 30.47 13.63
N TRP A 287 3.12 30.22 13.15
CA TRP A 287 2.69 30.61 11.81
C TRP A 287 2.79 32.12 11.56
N GLY A 288 2.68 32.95 12.60
CA GLY A 288 2.82 34.40 12.49
C GLY A 288 4.22 34.88 12.07
N SER A 289 5.24 34.01 12.19
CA SER A 289 6.62 34.31 11.77
C SER A 289 6.92 33.93 10.31
N VAL A 290 6.00 33.24 9.63
CA VAL A 290 6.11 32.83 8.23
C VAL A 290 5.56 33.95 7.33
N ASN A 291 6.13 34.12 6.14
CA ASN A 291 5.62 35.15 5.23
C ASN A 291 4.15 34.89 4.82
N ALA A 292 3.42 35.97 4.53
CA ALA A 292 1.97 35.90 4.31
C ALA A 292 1.56 35.03 3.11
N GLU A 293 2.44 34.85 2.11
CA GLU A 293 2.14 34.02 0.95
C GLU A 293 2.22 32.52 1.28
N GLU A 294 3.30 32.07 1.91
CA GLU A 294 3.47 30.70 2.39
C GLU A 294 2.40 30.38 3.45
N HIS A 295 2.13 31.30 4.36
CA HIS A 295 1.08 31.16 5.36
C HIS A 295 -0.29 30.85 4.74
N ARG A 296 -0.71 31.62 3.73
CA ARG A 296 -2.00 31.42 3.03
C ARG A 296 -2.05 30.11 2.23
N LYS A 297 -0.91 29.64 1.73
CA LYS A 297 -0.83 28.40 0.94
C LYS A 297 -0.85 27.14 1.81
N LEU A 298 -0.23 27.21 2.99
CA LEU A 298 0.05 26.03 3.81
C LEU A 298 -0.96 25.84 4.94
N LEU A 299 -1.43 26.93 5.56
CA LEU A 299 -2.31 26.87 6.72
C LEU A 299 -3.78 26.96 6.31
N GLN A 300 -4.57 25.99 6.76
CA GLN A 300 -6.03 26.05 6.76
C GLN A 300 -6.46 25.83 8.19
N MET A 301 -7.12 26.80 8.83
CA MET A 301 -7.56 26.65 10.23
C MET A 301 -8.89 25.90 10.25
N LYS A 302 -8.87 24.58 10.34
CA LYS A 302 -10.08 23.76 10.30
C LYS A 302 -9.82 22.40 10.94
N ASP A 303 -10.70 21.98 11.86
CA ASP A 303 -10.67 20.61 12.40
C ASP A 303 -11.20 19.63 11.35
N ASP A 304 -10.31 19.20 10.46
CA ASP A 304 -10.59 18.22 9.42
C ASP A 304 -9.66 17.00 9.47
N GLY A 305 -8.80 16.94 10.49
CA GLY A 305 -7.85 15.87 10.76
C GLY A 305 -6.47 16.13 10.13
N GLU A 306 -6.31 17.20 9.34
CA GLU A 306 -5.04 17.55 8.72
C GLU A 306 -4.28 18.60 9.52
N PHE A 307 -3.00 18.35 9.80
CA PHE A 307 -2.18 19.28 10.57
C PHE A 307 -0.72 19.26 10.11
N TRP A 308 0.00 20.35 10.37
CA TRP A 308 1.45 20.40 10.22
C TRP A 308 2.16 20.15 11.55
N MET A 309 3.37 19.60 11.46
CA MET A 309 4.32 19.56 12.56
C MET A 309 5.75 19.69 12.05
N SER A 310 6.68 19.98 12.96
CA SER A 310 8.11 19.98 12.64
C SER A 310 8.59 18.56 12.31
N MET A 311 9.60 18.44 11.46
CA MET A 311 10.26 17.15 11.21
C MET A 311 10.84 16.52 12.51
N GLU A 312 11.23 17.37 13.46
CA GLU A 312 11.73 16.90 14.75
C GLU A 312 10.63 16.24 15.58
N ASP A 313 9.47 16.88 15.70
CA ASP A 313 8.30 16.32 16.38
C ASP A 313 7.78 15.09 15.64
N PHE A 314 7.82 15.09 14.31
CA PHE A 314 7.47 13.93 13.52
C PHE A 314 8.32 12.70 13.88
N CYS A 315 9.64 12.85 13.93
CA CYS A 315 10.55 11.77 14.34
C CYS A 315 10.39 11.34 15.82
N LYS A 316 9.84 12.20 16.68
CA LYS A 316 9.59 11.88 18.10
C LYS A 316 8.26 11.14 18.30
N ASN A 317 7.22 11.50 17.54
CA ASN A 317 5.87 11.00 17.74
C ASN A 317 5.53 9.78 16.86
N PHE A 318 6.25 9.59 15.75
CA PHE A 318 5.99 8.51 14.78
C PHE A 318 7.13 7.49 14.73
N SER A 319 6.76 6.22 14.52
CA SER A 319 7.70 5.10 14.56
C SER A 319 8.27 4.75 13.18
N ASN A 320 7.46 4.88 12.13
CA ASN A 320 7.86 4.61 10.75
C ASN A 320 7.08 5.43 9.72
N VAL A 321 7.65 5.53 8.51
CA VAL A 321 6.98 6.02 7.30
C VAL A 321 7.06 4.95 6.23
N ASP A 322 5.92 4.62 5.64
CA ASP A 322 5.81 3.81 4.43
C ASP A 322 5.69 4.75 3.23
N ILE A 323 6.62 4.62 2.29
CA ILE A 323 6.69 5.40 1.06
C ILE A 323 6.44 4.45 -0.10
N CYS A 324 5.52 4.77 -1.01
CA CYS A 324 5.25 3.98 -2.20
C CYS A 324 5.30 4.85 -3.46
N CYS A 325 6.05 4.41 -4.47
CA CYS A 325 6.25 5.13 -5.72
C CYS A 325 6.15 4.17 -6.91
N GLN A 326 5.76 4.67 -8.09
CA GLN A 326 5.75 3.86 -9.31
C GLN A 326 7.16 3.49 -9.78
N SER A 327 8.18 4.26 -9.38
CA SER A 327 9.57 4.06 -9.78
C SER A 327 10.50 4.11 -8.57
N PRO A 328 11.56 3.28 -8.49
CA PRO A 328 12.58 3.35 -7.44
C PRO A 328 13.46 4.62 -7.51
N ALA A 329 13.32 5.44 -8.54
CA ALA A 329 14.09 6.68 -8.73
C ALA A 329 14.00 7.68 -7.56
N PHE A 330 12.92 7.63 -6.75
CA PHE A 330 12.80 8.45 -5.54
C PHE A 330 13.87 8.12 -4.48
N LEU A 331 14.54 6.97 -4.54
CA LEU A 331 15.52 6.54 -3.54
C LEU A 331 16.82 7.31 -3.63
N ASP A 332 17.20 7.76 -4.82
CA ASP A 332 18.48 8.40 -5.11
C ASP A 332 18.37 9.70 -5.92
N GLY A 333 17.18 10.02 -6.43
CA GLY A 333 16.94 11.22 -7.22
C GLY A 333 17.40 11.07 -8.67
N SER A 334 17.53 9.83 -9.16
CA SER A 334 17.84 9.54 -10.57
C SER A 334 16.62 9.72 -11.48
N SER A 335 16.82 9.64 -12.79
CA SER A 335 15.68 9.60 -13.72
C SER A 335 14.94 8.26 -13.57
N GLU A 336 13.62 8.25 -13.78
CA GLU A 336 12.86 6.99 -13.83
C GLU A 336 13.39 6.07 -14.94
N SER A 337 13.84 6.64 -16.06
CA SER A 337 14.47 5.91 -17.17
C SER A 337 15.82 5.27 -16.81
N SER A 338 16.39 5.59 -15.64
CA SER A 338 17.62 4.97 -15.15
C SER A 338 17.39 3.58 -14.54
N TRP A 339 16.13 3.12 -14.45
CA TRP A 339 15.76 1.83 -13.87
C TRP A 339 14.98 0.97 -14.84
N THR A 340 15.24 -0.34 -14.81
CA THR A 340 14.41 -1.35 -15.47
C THR A 340 13.80 -2.27 -14.42
N THR A 341 12.60 -2.78 -14.72
CA THR A 341 11.87 -3.70 -13.83
C THR A 341 11.65 -5.04 -14.53
N ALA A 342 11.91 -6.13 -13.83
CA ALA A 342 11.58 -7.48 -14.27
C ALA A 342 10.83 -8.22 -13.15
N SER A 343 9.68 -8.80 -13.47
CA SER A 343 8.85 -9.53 -12.52
C SER A 343 8.68 -10.98 -12.95
N TYR A 344 8.79 -11.88 -11.98
CA TYR A 344 8.75 -13.33 -12.18
C TYR A 344 7.73 -13.95 -11.24
N GLN A 345 6.79 -14.69 -11.83
CA GLN A 345 5.87 -15.53 -11.10
C GLN A 345 6.56 -16.87 -10.81
N GLY A 346 6.65 -17.26 -9.55
CA GLY A 346 7.37 -18.47 -9.12
C GLY A 346 6.61 -19.28 -8.08
N ARG A 347 7.12 -20.47 -7.79
CA ARG A 347 6.56 -21.39 -6.81
C ARG A 347 7.65 -22.24 -6.16
N TRP A 348 7.55 -22.43 -4.85
CA TRP A 348 8.14 -23.54 -4.12
C TRP A 348 7.12 -24.68 -4.11
N ASP A 349 7.43 -25.79 -4.79
CA ASP A 349 6.63 -27.00 -4.84
C ASP A 349 7.41 -28.18 -4.25
N GLU A 350 6.89 -29.41 -4.36
CA GLU A 350 7.54 -30.61 -3.83
C GLU A 350 8.98 -30.81 -4.32
N LYS A 351 9.33 -30.30 -5.50
CA LYS A 351 10.65 -30.42 -6.12
C LYS A 351 11.51 -29.19 -5.90
N THR A 352 10.92 -28.02 -5.71
CA THR A 352 11.65 -26.74 -5.63
C THR A 352 11.65 -26.11 -4.24
N ALA A 353 10.96 -26.68 -3.24
CA ALA A 353 10.98 -26.22 -1.85
C ALA A 353 12.26 -26.69 -1.12
N GLY A 354 13.40 -26.09 -1.50
CA GLY A 354 14.73 -26.47 -1.05
C GLY A 354 15.10 -26.02 0.37
N GLY A 355 14.35 -25.08 0.95
CA GLY A 355 14.66 -24.48 2.25
C GLY A 355 15.76 -23.41 2.16
N SER A 356 16.13 -22.83 3.30
CA SER A 356 17.23 -21.85 3.39
C SER A 356 18.62 -22.48 3.31
N MET A 357 19.68 -21.66 3.30
CA MET A 357 21.08 -22.14 3.17
C MET A 357 21.55 -23.02 4.34
N GLU A 358 20.80 -23.08 5.45
CA GLU A 358 21.01 -24.05 6.52
C GLU A 358 20.87 -25.50 6.00
N TYR A 359 20.02 -25.70 4.98
CA TYR A 359 19.73 -26.99 4.36
C TYR A 359 20.56 -27.21 3.10
N LYS A 360 21.89 -27.35 3.26
CA LYS A 360 22.87 -27.44 2.14
C LYS A 360 22.56 -28.52 1.09
N GLN A 361 21.90 -29.60 1.49
CA GLN A 361 21.57 -30.73 0.61
C GLN A 361 20.46 -30.40 -0.39
N SER A 362 19.58 -29.44 -0.06
CA SER A 362 18.37 -29.12 -0.82
C SER A 362 18.27 -27.66 -1.27
N PHE A 363 19.04 -26.73 -0.68
CA PHE A 363 18.96 -25.29 -1.01
C PHE A 363 19.07 -25.00 -2.51
N TRP A 364 19.94 -25.73 -3.22
CA TRP A 364 20.18 -25.56 -4.65
C TRP A 364 18.96 -25.90 -5.53
N MET A 365 17.97 -26.61 -4.98
CA MET A 365 16.72 -26.99 -5.64
C MET A 365 15.73 -25.82 -5.72
N ASN A 366 15.92 -24.76 -4.93
CA ASN A 366 15.08 -23.56 -5.01
C ASN A 366 15.15 -22.93 -6.42
N PRO A 367 14.09 -22.23 -6.86
CA PRO A 367 14.11 -21.48 -8.10
C PRO A 367 15.28 -20.49 -8.14
N GLN A 368 15.90 -20.30 -9.32
CA GLN A 368 17.10 -19.49 -9.47
C GLN A 368 16.87 -18.42 -10.55
N TYR A 369 17.14 -17.15 -10.23
CA TYR A 369 16.90 -16.01 -11.12
C TYR A 369 18.18 -15.23 -11.32
N ARG A 370 18.47 -14.83 -12.56
CA ARG A 370 19.72 -14.15 -12.91
C ARG A 370 19.49 -12.67 -13.09
N VAL A 371 20.45 -11.87 -12.64
CA VAL A 371 20.47 -10.43 -12.87
C VAL A 371 21.88 -9.97 -13.27
N LYS A 372 21.94 -9.08 -14.26
CA LYS A 372 23.18 -8.43 -14.70
C LYS A 372 23.19 -7.00 -14.21
N ILE A 373 24.25 -6.62 -13.52
CA ILE A 373 24.47 -5.25 -13.06
C ILE A 373 25.48 -4.60 -14.01
N PRO A 374 25.08 -3.57 -14.77
CA PRO A 374 25.99 -2.92 -15.71
C PRO A 374 27.05 -2.08 -14.98
N ALA A 375 28.16 -1.81 -15.67
CA ALA A 375 29.11 -0.79 -15.23
C ALA A 375 28.48 0.59 -15.46
N ILE A 376 28.03 1.21 -14.37
CA ILE A 376 27.49 2.57 -14.37
C ILE A 376 28.59 3.50 -13.86
N GLU A 377 28.83 4.59 -14.58
CA GLU A 377 29.70 5.66 -14.09
C GLU A 377 28.98 6.35 -12.93
N THR A 378 29.26 5.92 -11.71
CA THR A 378 28.78 6.62 -10.51
C THR A 378 29.69 7.82 -10.27
N ASP A 379 29.09 9.00 -10.14
CA ASP A 379 29.79 10.16 -9.59
C ASP A 379 30.39 9.77 -8.24
N LYS A 380 31.71 9.95 -8.06
CA LYS A 380 32.46 9.50 -6.88
C LYS A 380 31.93 10.13 -5.58
N THR A 381 31.18 11.22 -5.69
CA THR A 381 30.51 11.91 -4.58
C THR A 381 29.23 11.21 -4.09
N LYS A 382 28.65 10.27 -4.86
CA LYS A 382 27.38 9.58 -4.57
C LYS A 382 27.58 8.13 -4.11
N ALA A 383 28.47 7.93 -3.14
CA ALA A 383 28.85 6.61 -2.63
C ALA A 383 27.74 5.82 -1.90
N HIS A 384 26.48 6.25 -1.93
CA HIS A 384 25.35 5.61 -1.25
C HIS A 384 24.23 5.13 -2.18
N GLU A 385 24.44 5.14 -3.50
CA GLU A 385 23.39 4.76 -4.45
C GLU A 385 23.21 3.23 -4.55
N PHE A 386 21.97 2.78 -4.34
CA PHE A 386 21.52 1.43 -4.66
C PHE A 386 21.44 1.24 -6.18
N ASN A 387 21.71 0.03 -6.66
CA ASN A 387 21.62 -0.31 -8.07
C ASN A 387 20.80 -1.58 -8.36
N LEU A 388 20.31 -2.23 -7.31
CA LEU A 388 19.37 -3.34 -7.39
C LEU A 388 18.40 -3.26 -6.21
N LEU A 389 17.11 -3.38 -6.51
CA LEU A 389 16.05 -3.62 -5.54
C LEU A 389 15.49 -5.00 -5.81
N VAL A 390 15.41 -5.83 -4.76
CA VAL A 390 14.83 -7.17 -4.84
C VAL A 390 13.61 -7.21 -3.94
N SER A 391 12.46 -7.46 -4.54
CA SER A 391 11.17 -7.59 -3.88
C SER A 391 10.70 -9.04 -4.02
N LEU A 392 10.48 -9.73 -2.90
CA LEU A 392 9.94 -11.08 -2.89
C LEU A 392 8.64 -11.08 -2.09
N MET A 393 7.53 -11.39 -2.74
CA MET A 393 6.19 -11.40 -2.15
C MET A 393 5.61 -12.81 -2.18
N GLN A 394 5.17 -13.33 -1.04
CA GLN A 394 4.40 -14.59 -1.01
C GLN A 394 2.96 -14.34 -1.42
N LYS A 395 2.43 -15.22 -2.27
CA LYS A 395 1.01 -15.21 -2.63
C LYS A 395 0.21 -15.99 -1.61
N PRO A 396 -0.91 -15.46 -1.13
CA PRO A 396 -1.71 -16.11 -0.14
C PRO A 396 -2.38 -17.36 -0.73
N ASN A 397 -2.52 -18.38 0.12
CA ASN A 397 -3.27 -19.61 -0.16
C ASN A 397 -4.77 -19.47 0.14
N SER A 398 -5.17 -18.39 0.81
CA SER A 398 -6.54 -18.06 1.20
C SER A 398 -6.92 -16.67 0.69
N ARG A 399 -8.20 -16.49 0.37
CA ARG A 399 -8.76 -15.15 0.12
C ARG A 399 -8.88 -14.35 1.42
N HIS A 400 -9.18 -15.02 2.54
CA HIS A 400 -9.39 -14.40 3.85
C HIS A 400 -8.07 -13.93 4.44
N ARG A 401 -7.88 -12.61 4.49
CA ARG A 401 -6.63 -11.97 4.88
C ARG A 401 -6.18 -12.37 6.29
N ARG A 402 -7.09 -12.46 7.26
CA ARG A 402 -6.76 -12.87 8.65
C ARG A 402 -6.30 -14.32 8.75
N HIS A 403 -6.61 -15.16 7.76
CA HIS A 403 -6.23 -16.57 7.74
C HIS A 403 -4.94 -16.84 6.95
N ILE A 404 -4.33 -15.80 6.36
CA ILE A 404 -3.09 -15.95 5.62
C ILE A 404 -1.97 -16.33 6.59
N GLN A 405 -1.38 -17.50 6.37
CA GLN A 405 -0.18 -17.94 7.06
C GLN A 405 0.96 -18.03 6.05
N ASN A 406 1.83 -17.02 6.09
CA ASN A 406 3.05 -17.01 5.28
C ASN A 406 4.11 -17.91 5.91
N HIS A 407 4.75 -18.73 5.10
CA HIS A 407 5.93 -19.46 5.54
C HIS A 407 7.05 -18.47 5.76
N PRO A 408 7.88 -18.58 6.82
CA PRO A 408 9.06 -17.74 6.95
C PRO A 408 9.91 -17.84 5.68
N PHE A 409 10.28 -16.73 5.06
CA PHE A 409 10.88 -16.73 3.72
C PHE A 409 11.88 -15.58 3.53
N GLY A 410 12.66 -15.68 2.46
CA GLY A 410 13.67 -14.70 2.09
C GLY A 410 14.35 -15.06 0.78
N PHE A 411 15.46 -14.39 0.48
CA PHE A 411 16.29 -14.70 -0.68
C PHE A 411 17.78 -14.50 -0.39
N SER A 412 18.60 -15.23 -1.14
CA SER A 412 20.06 -15.08 -1.16
C SER A 412 20.53 -14.60 -2.53
N VAL A 413 21.59 -13.79 -2.56
CA VAL A 413 22.21 -13.27 -3.78
C VAL A 413 23.66 -13.73 -3.85
N PHE A 414 24.01 -14.45 -4.91
CA PHE A 414 25.35 -14.98 -5.15
C PHE A 414 26.00 -14.32 -6.36
N ALA A 415 27.31 -14.09 -6.29
CA ALA A 415 28.08 -13.68 -7.46
C ALA A 415 28.25 -14.90 -8.39
N VAL A 416 28.03 -14.69 -9.68
CA VAL A 416 28.27 -15.69 -10.72
C VAL A 416 29.63 -15.38 -11.37
N PRO A 417 30.61 -16.29 -11.26
CA PRO A 417 31.90 -16.13 -11.94
C PRO A 417 31.74 -16.04 -13.46
N PRO A 418 32.58 -15.27 -14.17
CA PRO A 418 32.52 -15.14 -15.64
C PRO A 418 32.53 -16.48 -16.38
N GLU A 419 33.24 -17.47 -15.86
CA GLU A 419 33.36 -18.81 -16.46
C GLU A 419 32.04 -19.59 -16.44
N LEU A 420 31.09 -19.17 -15.60
CA LEU A 420 29.77 -19.79 -15.46
C LEU A 420 28.65 -18.88 -16.00
N GLU A 421 28.98 -17.82 -16.73
CA GLU A 421 27.99 -16.88 -17.28
C GLU A 421 27.00 -17.57 -18.22
N ASP A 422 27.39 -18.61 -18.96
CA ASP A 422 26.45 -19.28 -19.88
C ASP A 422 25.64 -20.41 -19.23
N LYS A 423 25.88 -20.72 -17.94
CA LYS A 423 25.15 -21.79 -17.24
C LYS A 423 23.71 -21.37 -16.95
N LYS A 424 22.77 -22.26 -17.27
CA LYS A 424 21.32 -22.05 -17.08
C LYS A 424 20.84 -22.41 -15.67
N SER A 425 21.50 -23.35 -15.00
CA SER A 425 21.16 -23.81 -13.65
C SER A 425 22.43 -24.18 -12.90
N PHE A 426 22.45 -23.90 -11.60
CA PHE A 426 23.59 -24.10 -10.73
C PHE A 426 23.34 -25.28 -9.76
N PRO A 427 24.21 -26.31 -9.75
CA PRO A 427 24.07 -27.47 -8.87
C PRO A 427 24.53 -27.17 -7.44
N ALA A 428 24.33 -28.13 -6.53
CA ALA A 428 24.75 -28.02 -5.12
C ALA A 428 26.20 -27.55 -4.91
N THR A 429 27.13 -28.01 -5.76
CA THR A 429 28.57 -27.67 -5.68
C THR A 429 28.88 -26.20 -5.95
N PHE A 430 28.00 -25.49 -6.69
CA PHE A 430 28.12 -24.06 -6.85
C PHE A 430 27.93 -23.36 -5.51
N PHE A 431 26.87 -23.69 -4.78
CA PHE A 431 26.51 -23.01 -3.52
C PHE A 431 27.50 -23.25 -2.38
N THR A 432 28.33 -24.30 -2.47
CA THR A 432 29.42 -24.54 -1.52
C THR A 432 30.65 -23.68 -1.76
N SER A 433 30.85 -23.17 -2.98
CA SER A 433 32.05 -22.44 -3.40
C SER A 433 31.78 -21.00 -3.83
N SER A 434 30.53 -20.66 -4.11
CA SER A 434 30.09 -19.34 -4.55
C SER A 434 30.16 -18.30 -3.44
N VAL A 435 30.43 -17.06 -3.81
CA VAL A 435 30.42 -15.92 -2.89
C VAL A 435 28.99 -15.43 -2.68
N LEU A 436 28.49 -15.58 -1.46
CA LEU A 436 27.25 -14.92 -1.00
C LEU A 436 27.53 -13.42 -0.85
N VAL A 437 26.75 -12.61 -1.55
CA VAL A 437 26.96 -11.15 -1.67
C VAL A 437 25.95 -10.37 -0.85
N ALA A 438 24.73 -10.91 -0.76
CA ALA A 438 23.67 -10.37 0.08
C ALA A 438 22.70 -11.49 0.45
N GLN A 439 22.00 -11.31 1.56
CA GLN A 439 20.91 -12.17 1.98
C GLN A 439 19.88 -11.32 2.72
N SER A 440 18.60 -11.51 2.39
CA SER A 440 17.53 -10.85 3.13
C SER A 440 17.40 -11.43 4.53
N LYS A 441 16.85 -10.65 5.46
CA LYS A 441 16.37 -11.25 6.72
C LYS A 441 15.24 -12.22 6.42
N ILE A 442 15.21 -13.34 7.15
CA ILE A 442 14.08 -14.27 7.09
C ILE A 442 12.92 -13.63 7.84
N GLN A 443 11.78 -13.54 7.19
CA GLN A 443 10.61 -12.85 7.68
C GLN A 443 9.39 -13.78 7.65
N SER A 444 8.56 -13.75 8.70
CA SER A 444 7.35 -14.59 8.81
C SER A 444 6.05 -13.79 8.88
N ASN A 445 6.11 -12.53 9.34
CA ASN A 445 4.92 -11.72 9.66
C ASN A 445 4.71 -10.58 8.66
N THR A 446 5.19 -10.73 7.44
CA THR A 446 5.00 -9.78 6.33
C THR A 446 4.60 -10.52 5.08
N ARG A 447 3.86 -9.85 4.21
CA ARG A 447 3.52 -10.30 2.86
C ARG A 447 4.72 -10.31 1.92
N GLU A 448 5.71 -9.47 2.19
CA GLU A 448 6.80 -9.20 1.27
C GLU A 448 8.11 -8.85 2.00
N VAL A 449 9.22 -9.24 1.39
CA VAL A 449 10.57 -8.88 1.82
C VAL A 449 11.23 -8.08 0.71
N VAL A 450 11.74 -6.90 1.07
CA VAL A 450 12.41 -5.98 0.15
C VAL A 450 13.82 -5.71 0.64
N GLU A 451 14.81 -5.86 -0.23
CA GLU A 451 16.18 -5.40 0.05
C GLU A 451 16.66 -4.45 -1.04
N TYR A 452 17.37 -3.42 -0.59
CA TYR A 452 18.01 -2.40 -1.40
C TYR A 452 19.50 -2.68 -1.42
N LEU A 453 20.03 -3.09 -2.57
CA LEU A 453 21.36 -3.62 -2.71
C LEU A 453 22.23 -2.70 -3.57
N ARG A 454 23.51 -2.65 -3.19
CA ARG A 454 24.57 -2.09 -4.00
C ARG A 454 25.54 -3.20 -4.37
N LEU A 455 25.51 -3.58 -5.63
CA LEU A 455 26.36 -4.64 -6.17
C LEU A 455 27.43 -4.04 -7.09
N LYS A 456 28.58 -4.72 -7.20
CA LYS A 456 29.58 -4.36 -8.21
C LYS A 456 29.03 -4.71 -9.61
N PRO A 457 29.55 -4.12 -10.69
CA PRO A 457 29.21 -4.58 -12.04
C PRO A 457 29.54 -6.06 -12.20
N GLY A 458 28.60 -6.85 -12.73
CA GLY A 458 28.77 -8.30 -12.84
C GLY A 458 27.45 -9.07 -12.96
N HIS A 459 27.55 -10.39 -12.87
CA HIS A 459 26.42 -11.32 -12.94
C HIS A 459 26.11 -11.89 -11.57
N TYR A 460 24.83 -11.96 -11.24
CA TYR A 460 24.36 -12.43 -9.94
C TYR A 460 23.22 -13.43 -10.10
N LEU A 461 23.10 -14.31 -9.10
CA LEU A 461 22.04 -15.30 -8.96
C LEU A 461 21.23 -14.99 -7.70
N ILE A 462 19.94 -14.79 -7.84
CA ILE A 462 18.98 -14.59 -6.76
C ILE A 462 18.22 -15.90 -6.56
N VAL A 463 18.24 -16.40 -5.33
CA VAL A 463 17.60 -17.66 -4.94
C VAL A 463 16.57 -17.36 -3.85
N PRO A 464 15.27 -17.21 -4.21
CA PRO A 464 14.19 -17.12 -3.23
C PRO A 464 13.94 -18.47 -2.57
N PHE A 465 13.71 -18.46 -1.26
CA PHE A 465 13.49 -19.67 -0.45
C PHE A 465 12.42 -19.46 0.62
N THR A 466 11.72 -20.53 0.99
CA THR A 466 11.13 -20.69 2.32
C THR A 466 12.22 -21.12 3.31
N HIS A 467 12.07 -20.81 4.60
CA HIS A 467 13.08 -21.11 5.60
C HIS A 467 13.29 -22.63 5.74
N LYS A 468 12.19 -23.38 5.88
CA LYS A 468 12.20 -24.85 5.94
C LYS A 468 11.98 -25.45 4.55
N PRO A 469 12.65 -26.58 4.24
CA PRO A 469 12.36 -27.33 3.03
C PRO A 469 10.96 -27.93 3.06
N LYS A 470 10.41 -28.27 1.88
CA LYS A 470 9.06 -28.82 1.66
C LYS A 470 7.89 -27.87 1.93
N ASP A 471 8.13 -26.68 2.47
CA ASP A 471 7.12 -25.63 2.56
C ASP A 471 6.76 -25.13 1.16
N THR A 472 5.53 -25.41 0.70
CA THR A 472 5.08 -25.05 -0.65
C THR A 472 4.31 -23.74 -0.65
N ALA A 473 4.71 -22.79 -1.48
CA ALA A 473 3.97 -21.55 -1.69
C ALA A 473 4.25 -20.95 -3.06
N SER A 474 3.33 -20.12 -3.55
CA SER A 474 3.58 -19.32 -4.75
C SER A 474 4.14 -17.95 -4.36
N PHE A 475 4.95 -17.34 -5.21
CA PHE A 475 5.54 -16.04 -4.96
C PHE A 475 5.61 -15.18 -6.23
N LEU A 476 5.81 -13.88 -6.01
CA LEU A 476 6.21 -12.92 -7.01
C LEU A 476 7.59 -12.39 -6.63
N LEU A 477 8.56 -12.52 -7.54
CA LEU A 477 9.87 -11.90 -7.43
C LEU A 477 9.94 -10.72 -8.40
N THR A 478 10.20 -9.52 -7.90
CA THR A 478 10.39 -8.32 -8.73
C THR A 478 11.78 -7.76 -8.51
N LEU A 479 12.48 -7.51 -9.61
CA LEU A 479 13.82 -6.95 -9.64
C LEU A 479 13.76 -5.59 -10.29
N HIS A 480 14.19 -4.55 -9.59
CA HIS A 480 14.46 -3.25 -10.21
C HIS A 480 15.97 -3.04 -10.26
N SER A 481 16.55 -2.94 -11.44
CA SER A 481 17.99 -2.73 -11.61
C SER A 481 18.26 -1.42 -12.34
N LYS A 482 19.32 -0.73 -11.94
CA LYS A 482 19.78 0.44 -12.69
C LYS A 482 20.34 0.01 -14.04
N ILE A 483 20.04 0.80 -15.07
CA ILE A 483 20.61 0.66 -16.39
C ILE A 483 21.55 1.82 -16.71
N LYS A 484 22.46 1.60 -17.66
CA LYS A 484 23.35 2.65 -18.15
C LYS A 484 22.49 3.68 -18.90
N PRO A 485 22.61 5.00 -18.63
CA PRO A 485 21.95 5.99 -19.46
C PRO A 485 22.43 5.83 -20.91
N HIS A 486 21.51 5.93 -21.86
CA HIS A 486 21.82 5.93 -23.29
C HIS A 486 22.56 7.19 -23.72
#